data_AF-R6TZW9-F1
#
_entry.id   AF-R6TZW9-F1
#
_cell.length_a   1.000
_cell.length_b   1.000
_cell.length_c   1.000
_cell.angle_alpha   90.00
_cell.angle_beta   90.00
_cell.angle_gamma   90.00
#
_symmetry.space_group_name_H-M   'P 1'
#
loop_
_entity.id
_entity.type
_entity.pdbx_description
1 polymer ?
#
loop_
_entity_poly.entity_id
_entity_poly.type
_entity_poly.pdbx_seq_one_letter_code
_entity_poly.pdbx_strand_id
1 'polypeptide(L)'
;MDYMDEDGIKAPKGLVIFGKIIKWIFIIFVVLMLAWFAVCGRLQKGTQKVSGYVFTEKAAEMLEKSGSLTVYDLLAYNDVAKDRNLTEKLFFTDHVMLTKEPSQIQFMLRYNLMNGKIKEYTGGTDTPFVFVLKDDRGNSYRSCLTLTDSKLIYGYYRVIFEDVDLSEAEKLSLYVYRNTDGDLPELLDISTMWYSDGPAKDHELTASEKKTAAKTTDLVTITAPERKSEEGN
;
A
#
# COMPACT_ATOMS: atom_id res chain seq x y z
N MET A 1 12.98 -42.41 -68.09
CA MET A 1 14.06 -41.52 -67.63
C MET A 1 13.51 -40.78 -66.44
N ASP A 2 13.76 -41.34 -65.26
CA ASP A 2 13.48 -40.68 -63.98
C ASP A 2 14.55 -39.61 -63.75
N TYR A 3 14.10 -38.37 -63.55
CA TYR A 3 14.89 -37.34 -62.87
C TYR A 3 13.97 -36.74 -61.81
N MET A 4 13.79 -37.49 -60.72
CA MET A 4 13.57 -36.92 -59.41
C MET A 4 14.95 -36.61 -58.85
N ASP A 5 15.24 -35.35 -58.56
CA ASP A 5 16.11 -34.99 -57.44
C ASP A 5 15.71 -33.59 -56.96
N GLU A 6 14.80 -33.59 -56.00
CA GLU A 6 14.53 -32.46 -55.11
C GLU A 6 15.77 -32.20 -54.23
N ASP A 7 16.72 -31.43 -54.74
CA ASP A 7 17.82 -30.90 -53.92
C ASP A 7 17.33 -29.73 -53.06
N GLY A 8 16.51 -30.07 -52.06
CA GLY A 8 16.24 -29.20 -50.94
C GLY A 8 17.54 -28.93 -50.19
N ILE A 9 18.02 -27.68 -50.25
CA ILE A 9 19.18 -27.18 -49.49
C ILE A 9 18.88 -27.38 -47.99
N LYS A 10 19.26 -28.54 -47.46
CA LYS A 10 19.13 -28.88 -46.04
C LYS A 10 20.15 -28.05 -45.27
N ALA A 11 19.67 -27.09 -44.49
CA ALA A 11 20.49 -26.30 -43.59
C ALA A 11 21.42 -27.22 -42.76
N PRO A 12 22.70 -26.85 -42.58
CA PRO A 12 23.67 -27.72 -41.90
C PRO A 12 23.15 -28.11 -40.51
N LYS A 13 23.19 -29.41 -40.19
CA LYS A 13 22.57 -29.98 -38.97
C LYS A 13 22.96 -29.23 -37.69
N GLY A 14 24.19 -28.70 -37.62
CA GLY A 14 24.67 -27.89 -36.51
C GLY A 14 23.97 -26.53 -36.35
N LEU A 15 23.61 -25.87 -37.45
CA LEU A 15 22.90 -24.59 -37.46
C LEU A 15 21.43 -24.76 -37.01
N VAL A 16 20.83 -25.90 -37.38
CA VAL A 16 19.48 -26.29 -36.92
C VAL A 16 19.47 -26.62 -35.42
N ILE A 17 20.50 -27.29 -34.89
CA ILE A 17 20.62 -27.60 -33.45
C ILE A 17 20.88 -26.31 -32.65
N PHE A 18 21.77 -25.45 -33.12
CA PHE A 18 22.08 -24.17 -32.47
C PHE A 18 20.86 -23.24 -32.40
N GLY A 19 20.11 -23.12 -33.50
CA GLY A 19 18.85 -22.36 -33.52
C GLY A 19 17.79 -22.91 -32.55
N LYS A 20 17.72 -24.24 -32.39
CA LYS A 20 16.84 -24.86 -31.38
C LYS A 20 17.26 -24.52 -29.95
N ILE A 21 18.57 -24.52 -29.66
CA ILE A 21 19.10 -24.16 -28.34
C ILE A 21 18.78 -22.70 -28.01
N ILE A 22 19.05 -21.77 -28.93
CA ILE A 22 18.73 -20.34 -28.74
C ILE A 22 17.23 -20.14 -28.52
N LYS A 23 16.39 -20.81 -29.31
CA LYS A 23 14.93 -20.76 -29.13
C LYS A 23 14.52 -21.17 -27.71
N TRP A 24 15.07 -22.27 -27.20
CA TRP A 24 14.77 -22.74 -25.85
C TRP A 24 15.27 -21.79 -24.77
N ILE A 25 16.47 -21.22 -24.92
CA ILE A 25 17.00 -20.19 -24.01
C ILE A 25 16.07 -18.97 -23.98
N PHE A 26 15.63 -18.50 -25.15
CA PHE A 26 14.71 -17.36 -25.24
C PHE A 26 13.36 -17.67 -24.59
N ILE A 27 12.80 -18.86 -24.82
CA ILE A 27 11.55 -19.31 -24.17
C ILE A 27 11.72 -19.33 -22.65
N ILE A 28 12.81 -19.91 -22.14
CA ILE A 28 13.10 -19.95 -20.70
C ILE A 28 13.19 -18.53 -20.14
N PHE A 29 13.89 -17.62 -20.82
CA PHE A 29 13.99 -16.22 -20.40
C PHE A 29 12.62 -15.53 -20.31
N VAL A 30 11.77 -15.70 -21.32
CA VAL A 30 10.41 -15.14 -21.31
C VAL A 30 9.58 -15.73 -20.18
N VAL A 31 9.65 -17.04 -19.94
CA VAL A 31 8.94 -17.70 -18.84
C VAL A 31 9.41 -17.17 -17.48
N LEU A 32 10.72 -17.01 -17.29
CA LEU A 32 11.28 -16.43 -16.06
C LEU A 32 10.84 -14.97 -15.86
N MET A 33 10.80 -14.18 -16.94
CA MET A 33 10.33 -12.81 -16.90
C MET A 33 8.84 -12.73 -16.49
N LEU A 34 7.98 -13.58 -17.07
CA LEU A 34 6.56 -13.65 -16.69
C LEU A 34 6.38 -14.12 -15.25
N ALA A 35 7.16 -15.12 -14.82
CA ALA A 35 7.16 -15.57 -13.43
C ALA A 35 7.58 -14.44 -12.47
N TRP A 36 8.60 -13.67 -12.84
CA TRP A 36 9.04 -12.50 -12.09
C TRP A 36 7.94 -11.43 -12.02
N PHE A 37 7.28 -11.10 -13.13
CA PHE A 37 6.15 -10.16 -13.13
C PHE A 37 5.00 -10.63 -12.22
N ALA A 38 4.67 -11.91 -12.24
CA ALA A 38 3.65 -12.49 -11.36
C ALA A 38 4.07 -12.40 -9.88
N VAL A 39 5.35 -12.65 -9.58
CA VAL A 39 5.91 -12.48 -8.24
C VAL A 39 5.83 -11.01 -7.82
N CYS A 40 6.29 -10.07 -8.65
CA CYS A 40 6.19 -8.64 -8.40
C CYS A 40 4.74 -8.24 -8.09
N GLY A 41 3.76 -8.64 -8.90
CA GLY A 41 2.35 -8.33 -8.64
C GLY A 41 1.84 -8.88 -7.29
N ARG A 42 2.27 -10.09 -6.90
CA ARG A 42 1.94 -10.65 -5.57
C ARG A 42 2.69 -9.97 -4.42
N LEU A 43 3.83 -9.35 -4.69
CA LEU A 43 4.58 -8.55 -3.72
C LEU A 43 4.05 -7.14 -3.58
N GLN A 44 3.23 -6.64 -4.52
CA GLN A 44 2.56 -5.36 -4.31
C GLN A 44 1.35 -5.51 -3.37
N LYS A 45 0.78 -6.72 -3.29
CA LYS A 45 -0.28 -7.02 -2.34
C LYS A 45 0.27 -7.13 -0.92
N GLY A 46 -0.46 -6.53 0.02
CA GLY A 46 -0.18 -6.63 1.45
C GLY A 46 -0.11 -8.07 1.94
N THR A 47 0.57 -8.28 3.07
CA THR A 47 0.55 -9.56 3.76
C THR A 47 -0.81 -9.79 4.41
N GLN A 48 -1.12 -11.03 4.78
CA GLN A 48 -2.36 -11.34 5.50
C GLN A 48 -2.47 -10.58 6.82
N LYS A 49 -1.33 -10.28 7.46
CA LYS A 49 -1.26 -9.53 8.72
C LYS A 49 -1.80 -8.11 8.58
N VAL A 50 -1.50 -7.43 7.47
CA VAL A 50 -1.89 -6.03 7.26
C VAL A 50 -3.09 -5.85 6.33
N SER A 51 -3.63 -6.91 5.71
CA SER A 51 -4.74 -6.83 4.74
C SER A 51 -6.13 -7.17 5.30
N GLY A 52 -6.25 -7.35 6.62
CA GLY A 52 -7.55 -7.50 7.28
C GLY A 52 -8.42 -6.23 7.22
N TYR A 53 -9.60 -6.29 7.84
CA TYR A 53 -10.59 -5.20 7.90
C TYR A 53 -10.93 -4.73 9.33
N VAL A 54 -10.76 -5.62 10.31
CA VAL A 54 -11.08 -5.36 11.71
C VAL A 54 -9.79 -5.49 12.50
N PHE A 55 -9.29 -4.35 12.99
CA PHE A 55 -8.03 -4.28 13.72
C PHE A 55 -8.18 -3.67 15.12
N THR A 56 -9.11 -2.73 15.27
CA THR A 56 -9.30 -1.96 16.49
C THR A 56 -10.32 -2.62 17.40
N GLU A 57 -10.21 -2.36 18.71
CA GLU A 57 -11.20 -2.82 19.69
C GLU A 57 -12.60 -2.29 19.38
N LYS A 58 -12.73 -1.01 19.02
CA LYS A 58 -14.01 -0.41 18.62
C LYS A 58 -14.67 -1.17 17.46
N ALA A 59 -13.91 -1.50 16.42
CA ALA A 59 -14.45 -2.24 15.27
C ALA A 59 -14.80 -3.69 15.63
N ALA A 60 -14.00 -4.35 16.48
CA ALA A 60 -14.27 -5.70 16.97
C ALA A 60 -15.54 -5.74 17.82
N GLU A 61 -15.70 -4.79 18.75
CA GLU A 61 -16.91 -4.67 19.58
C GLU A 61 -18.17 -4.43 18.75
N MET A 62 -18.09 -3.56 17.73
CA MET A 62 -19.24 -3.30 16.84
C MET A 62 -19.64 -4.55 16.07
N LEU A 63 -18.65 -5.32 15.59
CA LEU A 63 -18.88 -6.59 14.92
C LEU A 63 -19.51 -7.63 15.85
N GLU A 64 -19.06 -7.71 17.10
CA GLU A 64 -19.61 -8.63 18.10
C GLU A 64 -21.05 -8.26 18.50
N LYS A 65 -21.30 -6.98 18.76
CA LYS A 65 -22.62 -6.48 19.20
C LYS A 65 -23.69 -6.60 18.12
N SER A 66 -23.36 -6.28 16.87
CA SER A 66 -24.34 -6.22 15.77
C SER A 66 -24.29 -7.43 14.83
N GLY A 67 -23.28 -8.29 14.95
CA GLY A 67 -23.05 -9.44 14.04
C GLY A 67 -22.53 -9.05 12.64
N SER A 68 -22.38 -7.75 12.38
CA SER A 68 -21.93 -7.19 11.11
C SER A 68 -21.06 -5.95 11.33
N LEU A 69 -20.27 -5.58 10.33
CA LEU A 69 -19.55 -4.31 10.31
C LEU A 69 -19.69 -3.77 8.90
N THR A 70 -20.23 -2.58 8.76
CA THR A 70 -20.38 -1.95 7.44
C THR A 70 -19.04 -1.33 7.05
N VAL A 71 -18.41 -1.91 6.04
CA VAL A 71 -17.13 -1.46 5.51
C VAL A 71 -17.34 -1.00 4.08
N TYR A 72 -16.75 0.14 3.73
CA TYR A 72 -16.70 0.64 2.36
C TYR A 72 -15.26 0.55 1.87
N ASP A 73 -15.03 -0.21 0.81
CA ASP A 73 -13.77 -0.18 0.07
C ASP A 73 -13.73 1.09 -0.78
N LEU A 74 -12.65 1.84 -0.62
CA LEU A 74 -12.42 3.10 -1.30
C LEU A 74 -11.29 2.96 -2.33
N LEU A 75 -11.36 3.75 -3.39
CA LEU A 75 -10.26 3.83 -4.36
C LEU A 75 -9.04 4.52 -3.74
N ALA A 76 -7.88 3.88 -3.82
CA ALA A 76 -6.62 4.48 -3.40
C ALA A 76 -6.07 5.41 -4.49
N TYR A 77 -5.92 6.69 -4.16
CA TYR A 77 -5.29 7.67 -5.05
C TYR A 77 -3.79 7.75 -4.72
N ASN A 78 -2.97 7.46 -5.73
CA ASN A 78 -1.52 7.37 -5.62
C ASN A 78 -0.81 8.47 -6.41
N ASP A 79 -1.43 9.65 -6.48
CA ASP A 79 -0.84 10.78 -7.19
C ASP A 79 0.39 11.31 -6.47
N VAL A 80 1.33 11.87 -7.23
CA VAL A 80 2.44 12.66 -6.68
C VAL A 80 1.90 14.06 -6.46
N ALA A 81 1.92 14.55 -5.22
CA ALA A 81 1.65 15.95 -4.97
C ALA A 81 2.69 16.80 -5.73
N LYS A 82 2.26 17.50 -6.78
CA LYS A 82 3.13 18.43 -7.53
C LYS A 82 3.54 19.64 -6.69
N ASP A 83 2.84 19.88 -5.58
CA ASP A 83 3.16 20.91 -4.62
C ASP A 83 4.33 20.50 -3.71
N ARG A 84 5.19 21.49 -3.41
CA ARG A 84 6.31 21.42 -2.44
C ARG A 84 7.58 20.67 -2.86
N ASN A 85 7.93 20.63 -4.15
CA ASN A 85 9.17 19.99 -4.66
C ASN A 85 9.30 18.50 -4.34
N LEU A 86 8.20 17.82 -3.98
CA LEU A 86 8.17 16.37 -3.84
C LEU A 86 8.22 15.75 -5.23
N THR A 87 9.40 15.27 -5.63
CA THR A 87 9.66 14.75 -6.97
C THR A 87 9.49 13.24 -7.07
N GLU A 88 9.44 12.53 -5.94
CA GLU A 88 9.40 11.08 -5.87
C GLU A 88 8.32 10.62 -4.88
N LYS A 89 7.51 9.64 -5.28
CA LYS A 89 6.57 8.97 -4.38
C LYS A 89 7.29 7.88 -3.61
N LEU A 90 7.29 7.98 -2.27
CA LEU A 90 7.97 7.04 -1.39
C LEU A 90 7.00 5.99 -0.84
N PHE A 91 5.73 6.36 -0.68
CA PHE A 91 4.68 5.54 -0.13
C PHE A 91 3.54 5.36 -1.13
N PHE A 92 3.08 4.11 -1.27
CA PHE A 92 1.94 3.76 -2.09
C PHE A 92 0.81 3.34 -1.17
N THR A 93 -0.31 4.04 -1.28
CA THR A 93 -1.55 3.72 -0.58
C THR A 93 -2.27 2.60 -1.31
N ASP A 94 -2.72 1.60 -0.57
CA ASP A 94 -3.51 0.48 -1.07
C ASP A 94 -4.57 0.11 -0.02
N HIS A 95 -5.62 -0.62 -0.40
CA HIS A 95 -6.63 -1.18 0.52
C HIS A 95 -7.20 -0.14 1.52
N VAL A 96 -7.67 0.98 0.97
CA VAL A 96 -8.33 2.06 1.73
C VAL A 96 -9.74 1.62 2.05
N MET A 97 -10.12 1.74 3.31
CA MET A 97 -11.43 1.37 3.80
C MET A 97 -11.96 2.44 4.75
N LEU A 98 -13.28 2.58 4.75
CA LEU A 98 -14.02 3.43 5.67
C LEU A 98 -15.04 2.58 6.43
N THR A 99 -15.10 2.76 7.74
CA THR A 99 -16.20 2.28 8.58
C THR A 99 -16.95 3.50 9.13
N LYS A 100 -18.23 3.66 8.78
CA LYS A 100 -19.05 4.78 9.28
C LYS A 100 -19.28 4.69 10.78
N GLU A 101 -19.48 3.49 11.28
CA GLU A 101 -19.52 3.19 12.71
C GLU A 101 -18.47 2.08 12.93
N PRO A 102 -17.34 2.33 13.60
CA PRO A 102 -17.08 3.41 14.57
C PRO A 102 -16.25 4.61 14.02
N SER A 103 -16.58 5.14 12.84
CA SER A 103 -15.91 6.30 12.23
C SER A 103 -14.39 6.13 12.05
N GLN A 104 -13.96 5.12 11.29
CA GLN A 104 -12.53 4.88 11.03
C GLN A 104 -12.18 4.95 9.55
N ILE A 105 -11.07 5.62 9.25
CA ILE A 105 -10.38 5.53 7.97
C ILE A 105 -9.17 4.62 8.19
N GLN A 106 -9.07 3.55 7.41
CA GLN A 106 -7.95 2.62 7.48
C GLN A 106 -7.37 2.39 6.10
N PHE A 107 -6.06 2.20 5.99
CA PHE A 107 -5.40 1.96 4.71
C PHE A 107 -4.06 1.28 4.89
N MET A 108 -3.57 0.66 3.82
CA MET A 108 -2.24 0.10 3.77
C MET A 108 -1.30 1.10 3.11
N LEU A 109 -0.15 1.35 3.70
CA LEU A 109 0.96 2.04 3.05
C LEU A 109 2.05 1.04 2.73
N ARG A 110 2.51 1.01 1.49
CA ARG A 110 3.60 0.19 1.01
C ARG A 110 4.77 1.07 0.62
N TYR A 111 5.98 0.69 1.00
CA TYR A 111 7.20 1.42 0.65
C TYR A 111 8.33 0.45 0.33
N ASN A 112 9.28 0.90 -0.51
CA ASN A 112 10.38 0.06 -0.98
C ASN A 112 11.56 0.12 0.00
N LEU A 113 11.83 -1.00 0.69
CA LEU A 113 12.95 -1.16 1.63
C LEU A 113 14.32 -1.01 0.95
N MET A 114 14.38 -1.17 -0.37
CA MET A 114 15.60 -1.01 -1.16
C MET A 114 15.83 0.43 -1.62
N ASN A 115 14.88 1.34 -1.42
CA ASN A 115 15.06 2.77 -1.74
C ASN A 115 16.08 3.39 -0.77
N GLY A 116 17.04 4.15 -1.30
CA GLY A 116 18.11 4.76 -0.51
C GLY A 116 17.63 5.71 0.59
N LYS A 117 16.62 6.55 0.30
CA LYS A 117 16.02 7.47 1.28
C LYS A 117 15.31 6.71 2.40
N ILE A 118 14.52 5.69 2.05
CA ILE A 118 13.86 4.82 3.04
C ILE A 118 14.90 4.16 3.97
N LYS A 119 16.00 3.64 3.43
CA LYS A 119 17.08 3.04 4.24
C LYS A 119 17.69 4.03 5.21
N GLU A 120 17.92 5.26 4.78
CA GLU A 120 18.42 6.34 5.62
C GLU A 120 17.45 6.65 6.78
N TYR A 121 16.15 6.69 6.50
CA TYR A 121 15.14 7.05 7.50
C TYR A 121 14.81 5.92 8.49
N THR A 122 14.93 4.66 8.06
CA THR A 122 14.60 3.48 8.87
C THR A 122 15.77 2.96 9.72
N GLY A 123 17.00 3.42 9.48
CA GLY A 123 18.24 2.84 10.02
C GLY A 123 18.53 3.01 11.52
N GLY A 124 17.55 3.37 12.36
CA GLY A 124 17.81 3.62 13.79
C GLY A 124 16.61 3.86 14.70
N THR A 125 15.37 3.61 14.23
CA THR A 125 14.15 3.79 15.03
C THR A 125 13.09 2.76 14.65
N ASP A 126 12.34 2.29 15.64
CA ASP A 126 11.23 1.34 15.45
C ASP A 126 9.99 2.03 14.84
N THR A 127 9.91 3.36 14.93
CA THR A 127 8.80 4.17 14.39
C THR A 127 9.32 5.29 13.48
N PRO A 128 9.91 4.97 12.32
CA PRO A 128 10.61 5.95 11.47
C PRO A 128 9.71 6.98 10.79
N PHE A 129 8.39 6.79 10.84
CA PHE A 129 7.43 7.63 10.15
C PHE A 129 6.28 8.01 11.06
N VAL A 130 5.81 9.26 10.91
CA VAL A 130 4.59 9.75 11.53
C VAL A 130 3.58 10.15 10.47
N PHE A 131 2.30 9.95 10.77
CA PHE A 131 1.20 10.09 9.83
C PHE A 131 0.23 11.15 10.32
N VAL A 132 -0.19 12.04 9.41
CA VAL A 132 -1.21 13.04 9.69
C VAL A 132 -2.25 12.99 8.59
N LEU A 133 -3.51 12.74 8.97
CA LEU A 133 -4.64 12.86 8.05
C LEU A 133 -5.20 14.27 8.19
N LYS A 134 -5.44 14.94 7.06
CA LYS A 134 -6.08 16.26 7.02
C LYS A 134 -7.26 16.23 6.09
N ASP A 135 -8.31 16.94 6.44
CA ASP A 135 -9.39 17.24 5.52
C ASP A 135 -9.19 18.61 4.84
N ASP A 136 -10.10 18.93 3.94
CA ASP A 136 -10.19 20.22 3.26
C ASP A 136 -10.93 21.31 4.06
N ARG A 137 -11.43 20.98 5.26
CA ARG A 137 -12.10 21.90 6.20
C ARG A 137 -11.18 22.42 7.30
N GLY A 138 -9.96 21.90 7.39
CA GLY A 138 -8.93 22.31 8.35
C GLY A 138 -8.79 21.37 9.56
N ASN A 139 -9.56 20.29 9.64
CA ASN A 139 -9.35 19.27 10.66
C ASN A 139 -8.06 18.50 10.38
N SER A 140 -7.34 18.18 11.45
CA SER A 140 -6.07 17.44 11.39
C SER A 140 -6.07 16.34 12.44
N TYR A 141 -6.10 15.09 11.97
CA TYR A 141 -5.98 13.90 12.79
C TYR A 141 -4.50 13.51 12.86
N ARG A 142 -3.94 13.55 14.06
CA ARG A 142 -2.49 13.39 14.31
C ARG A 142 -2.14 12.14 15.09
N SER A 143 -3.13 11.47 15.67
CA SER A 143 -2.97 10.19 16.33
C SER A 143 -3.53 9.10 15.44
N CYS A 144 -2.78 8.01 15.29
CA CYS A 144 -3.22 6.84 14.55
C CYS A 144 -2.71 5.56 15.20
N LEU A 145 -3.41 4.47 14.95
CA LEU A 145 -2.96 3.12 15.28
C LEU A 145 -2.28 2.51 14.06
N THR A 146 -1.20 1.78 14.30
CA THR A 146 -0.40 1.19 13.23
C THR A 146 -0.06 -0.26 13.47
N LEU A 147 0.06 -1.02 12.39
CA LEU A 147 0.61 -2.37 12.39
C LEU A 147 1.62 -2.48 11.26
N THR A 148 2.81 -2.98 11.56
CA THR A 148 3.86 -3.16 10.56
C THR A 148 4.03 -4.61 10.15
N ASP A 149 4.41 -4.79 8.89
CA ASP A 149 4.92 -6.05 8.37
C ASP A 149 5.88 -5.80 7.19
N SER A 150 6.61 -6.81 6.76
CA SER A 150 7.48 -6.71 5.60
C SER A 150 7.50 -8.00 4.78
N LYS A 151 7.77 -7.88 3.48
CA LYS A 151 7.90 -9.02 2.57
C LYS A 151 8.88 -8.69 1.46
N LEU A 152 9.99 -9.42 1.44
CA LEU A 152 11.09 -9.26 0.48
C LEU A 152 11.60 -7.80 0.43
N ILE A 153 11.21 -7.05 -0.60
CA ILE A 153 11.68 -5.69 -0.88
C ILE A 153 10.72 -4.60 -0.39
N TYR A 154 9.55 -4.97 0.13
CA TYR A 154 8.53 -4.02 0.57
C TYR A 154 8.28 -4.08 2.08
N GLY A 155 8.17 -2.92 2.69
CA GLY A 155 7.60 -2.72 4.02
C GLY A 155 6.15 -2.27 3.89
N TYR A 156 5.34 -2.59 4.90
CA TYR A 156 3.93 -2.26 4.96
C TYR A 156 3.59 -1.66 6.32
N TYR A 157 2.77 -0.62 6.29
CA TYR A 157 1.96 -0.20 7.43
C TYR A 157 0.49 -0.48 7.12
N ARG A 158 -0.25 -1.02 8.08
CA ARG A 158 -1.66 -0.70 8.23
C ARG A 158 -1.72 0.55 9.10
N VAL A 159 -2.39 1.60 8.63
CA VAL A 159 -2.59 2.85 9.37
C VAL A 159 -4.09 3.04 9.56
N ILE A 160 -4.49 3.38 10.78
CA ILE A 160 -5.90 3.50 11.19
C ILE A 160 -6.06 4.82 11.95
N PHE A 161 -6.90 5.70 11.42
CA PHE A 161 -7.39 6.88 12.12
C PHE A 161 -8.78 6.58 12.66
N GLU A 162 -8.98 6.85 13.95
CA GLU A 162 -10.27 6.71 14.62
C GLU A 162 -10.96 8.05 14.79
N ASP A 163 -12.27 8.01 15.00
CA ASP A 163 -13.11 9.17 15.26
C ASP A 163 -12.98 10.26 14.18
N VAL A 164 -12.86 9.83 12.91
CA VAL A 164 -12.75 10.73 11.76
C VAL A 164 -14.13 11.25 11.39
N ASP A 165 -14.29 12.57 11.41
CA ASP A 165 -15.52 13.25 11.01
C ASP A 165 -15.49 13.56 9.52
N LEU A 166 -16.42 12.98 8.77
CA LEU A 166 -16.56 13.14 7.32
C LEU A 166 -17.83 13.89 6.94
N SER A 167 -18.55 14.46 7.91
CA SER A 167 -19.87 15.08 7.67
C SER A 167 -19.81 16.25 6.69
N GLU A 168 -18.72 17.03 6.73
CA GLU A 168 -18.51 18.19 5.85
C GLU A 168 -17.25 18.10 4.98
N ALA A 169 -16.46 17.03 5.11
CA ALA A 169 -15.22 16.87 4.34
C ALA A 169 -15.53 16.44 2.90
N GLU A 170 -14.89 17.07 1.93
CA GLU A 170 -14.93 16.64 0.53
C GLU A 170 -13.69 15.84 0.15
N LYS A 171 -12.61 15.98 0.91
CA LYS A 171 -11.32 15.35 0.62
C LYS A 171 -10.56 15.03 1.90
N LEU A 172 -9.93 13.86 1.95
CA LEU A 172 -8.90 13.53 2.94
C LEU A 172 -7.54 13.36 2.28
N SER A 173 -6.51 13.94 2.89
CA SER A 173 -5.11 13.82 2.46
C SER A 173 -4.24 13.31 3.60
N LEU A 174 -3.45 12.29 3.31
CA LEU A 174 -2.42 11.77 4.19
C LEU A 174 -1.12 12.52 3.93
N TYR A 175 -0.51 12.99 5.02
CA TYR A 175 0.84 13.51 5.06
C TYR A 175 1.71 12.51 5.81
N VAL A 176 2.82 12.12 5.18
CA VAL A 176 3.82 11.23 5.78
C VAL A 176 5.06 12.05 6.07
N TYR A 177 5.51 12.00 7.32
CA TYR A 177 6.72 12.68 7.75
C TYR A 177 7.73 11.68 8.28
N ARG A 178 9.01 12.06 8.21
CA ARG A 178 10.07 11.38 8.97
C ARG A 178 9.83 11.64 10.45
N ASN A 179 9.88 10.58 11.24
CA ASN A 179 9.95 10.72 12.69
C ASN A 179 11.38 11.08 13.08
N THR A 180 11.56 12.29 13.57
CA THR A 180 12.82 12.79 14.09
C THR A 180 12.54 13.20 15.53
N ASP A 181 12.86 12.33 16.49
CA ASP A 181 12.55 12.49 17.92
C ASP A 181 12.82 13.93 18.43
N GLY A 182 11.80 14.80 18.41
CA GLY A 182 11.87 16.19 18.88
C GLY A 182 12.20 17.29 17.85
N ASP A 183 12.57 16.93 16.61
CA ASP A 183 12.87 17.90 15.53
C ASP A 183 11.64 18.19 14.64
N LEU A 184 11.73 19.25 13.84
CA LEU A 184 10.72 19.59 12.83
C LEU A 184 10.54 18.40 11.85
N PRO A 185 9.37 17.74 11.83
CA PRO A 185 9.17 16.58 10.98
C PRO A 185 9.36 16.94 9.51
N GLU A 186 10.30 16.27 8.85
CA GLU A 186 10.56 16.39 7.41
C GLU A 186 9.39 15.76 6.65
N LEU A 187 8.74 16.53 5.77
CA LEU A 187 7.65 16.02 4.94
C LEU A 187 8.22 15.13 3.83
N LEU A 188 7.80 13.87 3.81
CA LEU A 188 8.31 12.87 2.87
C LEU A 188 7.36 12.61 1.71
N ASP A 189 6.04 12.59 1.97
CA ASP A 189 5.04 12.26 0.97
C ASP A 189 3.67 12.84 1.32
N ILE A 190 2.85 13.08 0.31
CA ILE A 190 1.45 13.45 0.45
C ILE A 190 0.64 12.60 -0.53
N SER A 191 -0.42 11.96 -0.04
CA SER A 191 -1.37 11.23 -0.88
C SER A 191 -2.79 11.63 -0.56
N THR A 192 -3.61 11.84 -1.58
CA THR A 192 -5.06 11.94 -1.35
C THR A 192 -5.59 10.55 -1.04
N MET A 193 -6.42 10.42 -0.02
CA MET A 193 -6.89 9.14 0.50
C MET A 193 -8.35 8.89 0.16
N TRP A 194 -9.14 9.95 0.08
CA TRP A 194 -10.58 9.87 -0.11
C TRP A 194 -11.12 11.16 -0.70
N TYR A 195 -12.19 11.03 -1.49
CA TYR A 195 -13.05 12.11 -1.94
C TYR A 195 -14.50 11.73 -1.61
N SER A 196 -15.32 12.69 -1.25
CA SER A 196 -16.73 12.47 -0.90
C SER A 196 -17.58 11.98 -2.08
N ASP A 197 -17.23 12.38 -3.30
CA ASP A 197 -17.83 11.95 -4.56
C ASP A 197 -17.10 10.76 -5.20
N GLY A 198 -16.08 10.22 -4.53
CA GLY A 198 -15.28 9.11 -5.00
C GLY A 198 -16.06 7.79 -5.02
N PRO A 199 -15.64 6.82 -5.87
CA PRO A 199 -16.23 5.50 -5.88
C PRO A 199 -16.00 4.79 -4.53
N ALA A 200 -17.11 4.33 -3.94
CA ALA A 200 -17.13 3.48 -2.75
C ALA A 200 -17.90 2.20 -3.07
N LYS A 201 -17.37 1.08 -2.60
CA LYS A 201 -18.02 -0.23 -2.75
C LYS A 201 -18.27 -0.83 -1.38
N ASP A 202 -19.51 -1.25 -1.13
CA ASP A 202 -19.83 -2.00 0.08
C ASP A 202 -19.05 -3.32 0.11
N HIS A 203 -18.39 -3.58 1.23
CA HIS A 203 -17.70 -4.83 1.50
C HIS A 203 -18.40 -5.57 2.64
N GLU A 204 -18.96 -6.73 2.31
CA GLU A 204 -19.52 -7.63 3.29
C GLU A 204 -18.41 -8.57 3.80
N LEU A 205 -18.13 -8.50 5.11
CA LEU A 205 -17.12 -9.35 5.73
C LEU A 205 -17.48 -10.84 5.57
N THR A 206 -16.56 -11.60 5.00
CA THR A 206 -16.63 -13.05 4.92
C THR A 206 -16.53 -13.71 6.30
N ALA A 207 -16.99 -14.96 6.43
CA ALA A 207 -16.86 -15.71 7.68
C ALA A 207 -15.41 -15.85 8.16
N SER A 208 -14.45 -15.96 7.24
CA SER A 208 -13.02 -16.02 7.56
C SER A 208 -12.50 -14.71 8.13
N GLU A 209 -12.94 -13.57 7.58
CA GLU A 209 -12.54 -12.24 8.06
C GLU A 209 -13.13 -11.98 9.44
N LYS A 210 -14.40 -12.34 9.67
CA LYS A 210 -15.03 -12.25 10.99
C LYS A 210 -14.31 -13.10 12.03
N LYS A 211 -13.86 -14.32 11.67
CA LYS A 211 -13.09 -15.18 12.58
C LYS A 211 -11.69 -14.62 12.89
N THR A 212 -11.07 -13.93 11.94
CA THR A 212 -9.73 -13.36 12.11
C THR A 212 -9.77 -12.10 12.97
N ALA A 213 -10.84 -11.30 12.86
CA ALA A 213 -11.11 -10.13 13.69
C ALA A 213 -11.09 -10.40 15.20
N ALA A 214 -11.49 -11.60 15.62
CA ALA A 214 -11.53 -12.01 17.02
C ALA A 214 -10.12 -12.25 17.64
N LYS A 215 -9.05 -12.11 16.86
CA LYS A 215 -7.67 -12.20 17.36
C LYS A 215 -7.16 -10.79 17.61
N THR A 216 -6.79 -10.49 18.84
CA THR A 216 -6.17 -9.22 19.22
C THR A 216 -4.95 -8.97 18.34
N THR A 217 -4.92 -7.80 17.72
CA THR A 217 -3.79 -7.36 16.91
C THR A 217 -2.97 -6.39 17.75
N ASP A 218 -1.66 -6.62 17.87
CA ASP A 218 -0.75 -5.72 18.58
C ASP A 218 -0.54 -4.44 17.76
N LEU A 219 -1.41 -3.45 17.97
CA LEU A 219 -1.33 -2.14 17.35
C LEU A 219 -0.40 -1.21 18.13
N VAL A 220 0.34 -0.37 17.42
CA VAL A 220 1.21 0.67 17.97
C VAL A 220 0.59 2.03 17.69
N THR A 221 0.37 2.81 18.74
CA THR A 221 -0.09 4.21 18.61
C THR A 221 1.07 5.11 18.21
N ILE A 222 0.87 5.91 17.17
CA ILE A 222 1.79 6.95 16.73
C ILE A 222 1.06 8.29 16.77
N THR A 223 1.65 9.27 17.47
CA THR A 223 1.12 10.62 17.60
C THR A 223 2.10 11.62 17.01
N ALA A 224 1.70 12.32 15.94
CA ALA A 224 2.50 13.38 15.35
C ALA A 224 2.46 14.65 16.24
N PRO A 225 3.61 15.33 16.46
CA PRO A 225 3.65 16.54 17.28
C PRO A 225 2.81 17.66 16.66
N GLU A 226 2.30 18.56 17.50
CA GLU A 226 1.70 19.81 17.03
C GLU A 226 2.78 20.65 16.36
N ARG A 227 2.52 21.11 15.13
CA ARG A 227 3.27 22.25 14.62
C ARG A 227 2.74 23.46 15.37
N LYS A 228 3.58 24.13 16.16
CA LYS A 228 3.36 25.56 16.42
C LYS A 228 3.18 26.20 15.05
N SER A 229 2.06 26.89 14.87
CA SER A 229 1.71 27.58 13.64
C SER A 229 2.95 28.26 13.05
N GLU A 230 3.14 28.10 11.74
CA GLU A 230 3.89 29.08 10.96
C GLU A 230 3.15 30.42 11.18
N GLU A 231 3.55 31.15 12.23
CA GLU A 231 3.28 32.59 12.33
C GLU A 231 3.87 33.22 11.08
N GLY A 232 3.06 34.06 10.44
CA GLY A 232 3.17 34.39 9.03
C GLY A 232 4.50 34.94 8.55
N ASN A 233 4.72 34.71 7.25
CA ASN A 233 5.17 35.73 6.29
C ASN A 233 4.90 35.22 4.86
#